data_AF-A0A7C6JKJ3-F1
#
_entry.id   AF-A0A7C6JKJ3-F1
#
_cell.length_a   1.000
_cell.length_b   1.000
_cell.length_c   1.000
_cell.angle_alpha   90.00
_cell.angle_beta   90.00
_cell.angle_gamma   90.00
#
_symmetry.space_group_name_H-M   'P 1'
#
loop_
_entity.id
_entity.type
_entity.pdbx_description
1 polymer ?
#
loop_
_entity_poly.entity_id
_entity_poly.type
_entity_poly.pdbx_seq_one_letter_code
_entity_poly.pdbx_strand_id
1 'polypeptide(L)'
;MNRLKHCCKAACLIVISICFACNGWAQSESKWESFYLNVRDYDYEDMPVDPYPESNMFDGNIKTCWVCGSYVNNNPAGTYLKMPQNDNVYLNIFAGYGKSQALFYQNARPQKIGLSVYATVHPEGYVTEIADGYEGLKYPREQIVTLVDSFGIQTIELDFSRNELNEFSKKVYRQARSYFEPPILDSCLVVKIDILESLPGTKYDDICISELFLTGEECTLNSSTPLTPIKKVYINQAENSLLADDDQNQGIVIYHDSLSVLQLIDVSASNRWAIVISLPAKVGEGRVETFYQLVNIPDRKIVNNEIEECTGNYLSGNELIFETNTSGQLMLTYRANDDEYYSIVLK
;
A
#
# COMPACT_ATOMS: atom_id res chain seq x y z
N MET A 1 -47.90 31.79 -36.06
CA MET A 1 -46.93 32.56 -35.24
C MET A 1 -46.65 32.01 -33.84
N ASN A 2 -47.27 30.90 -33.38
CA ASN A 2 -47.03 30.38 -32.02
C ASN A 2 -45.94 29.30 -31.89
N ARG A 3 -45.39 28.76 -32.99
CA ARG A 3 -44.35 27.72 -32.93
C ARG A 3 -42.92 28.27 -32.73
N LEU A 4 -42.65 29.54 -33.04
CA LEU A 4 -41.31 30.13 -32.85
C LEU A 4 -40.98 30.47 -31.38
N LYS A 5 -41.99 30.67 -30.52
CA LYS A 5 -41.77 31.07 -29.11
C LYS A 5 -41.25 29.93 -28.23
N HIS A 6 -41.43 28.67 -28.61
CA HIS A 6 -40.93 27.53 -27.83
C HIS A 6 -39.47 27.17 -28.12
N CYS A 7 -38.99 27.34 -29.36
CA CYS A 7 -37.59 27.08 -29.71
C CYS A 7 -36.61 28.07 -29.04
N CYS A 8 -36.97 29.35 -28.90
CA CYS A 8 -36.14 30.33 -28.17
C CYS A 8 -36.01 30.03 -26.68
N LYS A 9 -37.08 29.51 -26.03
CA LYS A 9 -37.02 29.15 -24.60
C LYS A 9 -36.14 27.92 -24.35
N ALA A 10 -36.19 26.92 -25.23
CA ALA A 10 -35.33 25.74 -25.12
C ALA A 10 -33.86 26.08 -25.40
N ALA A 11 -33.58 26.90 -26.42
CA ALA A 11 -32.22 27.35 -26.71
C ALA A 11 -31.63 28.23 -25.59
N CYS A 12 -32.41 29.14 -24.99
CA CYS A 12 -31.95 29.92 -23.82
C CYS A 12 -31.67 29.05 -22.59
N LEU A 13 -32.47 28.01 -22.33
CA LEU A 13 -32.23 27.09 -21.20
C LEU A 13 -30.96 26.25 -21.41
N ILE A 14 -30.69 25.79 -22.63
CA ILE A 14 -29.47 25.04 -22.96
C ILE A 14 -28.23 25.94 -22.87
N VAL A 15 -28.30 27.19 -23.35
CA VAL A 15 -27.19 28.15 -23.23
C VAL A 15 -26.95 28.56 -21.78
N ILE A 16 -28.00 28.69 -20.96
CA ILE A 16 -27.86 28.98 -19.53
C ILE A 16 -27.23 27.79 -18.79
N SER A 17 -27.65 26.55 -19.06
CA SER A 17 -27.00 25.37 -18.47
C SER A 17 -25.54 25.18 -18.91
N ILE A 18 -25.20 25.51 -20.16
CA ILE A 18 -23.80 25.46 -20.63
C ILE A 18 -22.97 26.60 -20.01
N CYS A 19 -23.54 27.79 -19.85
CA CYS A 19 -22.84 28.90 -19.18
C CYS A 19 -22.67 28.69 -17.66
N PHE A 20 -23.55 27.94 -16.99
CA PHE A 20 -23.37 27.57 -15.58
C PHE A 20 -22.57 26.28 -15.36
N ALA A 21 -22.40 25.43 -16.37
CA ALA A 21 -21.48 24.30 -16.31
C ALA A 21 -20.02 24.67 -16.66
N CYS A 22 -19.80 25.80 -17.35
CA CYS A 22 -18.45 26.26 -17.72
C CYS A 22 -17.91 27.41 -16.86
N ASN A 23 -18.69 27.95 -15.92
CA ASN A 23 -18.16 28.85 -14.90
C ASN A 23 -17.55 28.01 -13.79
N GLY A 24 -16.32 27.57 -14.09
CA GLY A 24 -15.39 27.03 -13.13
C GLY A 24 -15.48 27.81 -11.84
N TRP A 25 -15.61 27.04 -10.75
CA TRP A 25 -15.56 27.53 -9.39
C TRP A 25 -14.55 28.66 -9.32
N ALA A 26 -15.00 29.83 -8.85
CA ALA A 26 -14.12 30.82 -8.32
C ALA A 26 -13.35 30.13 -7.18
N GLN A 27 -12.23 29.49 -7.54
CA GLN A 27 -11.28 28.97 -6.58
C GLN A 27 -10.84 30.21 -5.83
N SER A 28 -11.32 30.36 -4.58
CA SER A 28 -10.64 31.18 -3.59
C SER A 28 -9.15 30.95 -3.76
N GLU A 29 -8.38 32.04 -3.84
CA GLU A 29 -6.92 32.01 -4.05
C GLU A 29 -6.32 30.78 -3.37
N SER A 30 -5.90 29.81 -4.20
CA SER A 30 -5.43 28.54 -3.68
C SER A 30 -4.14 28.81 -2.92
N LYS A 31 -4.16 28.61 -1.61
CA LYS A 31 -3.03 28.88 -0.73
C LYS A 31 -1.99 27.77 -0.92
N TRP A 32 -0.74 28.15 -1.15
CA TRP A 32 0.40 27.22 -1.13
C TRP A 32 0.57 26.62 0.26
N GLU A 33 0.78 25.30 0.30
CA GLU A 33 1.10 24.55 1.51
C GLU A 33 2.49 23.92 1.35
N SER A 34 3.28 23.95 2.43
CA SER A 34 4.62 23.38 2.48
C SER A 34 4.59 21.93 2.97
N PHE A 35 5.38 21.07 2.35
CA PHE A 35 5.54 19.65 2.67
C PHE A 35 7.03 19.34 2.79
N TYR A 36 7.41 18.40 3.66
CA TYR A 36 8.81 18.02 3.86
C TYR A 36 8.94 16.51 3.66
N LEU A 37 9.34 16.08 2.47
CA LEU A 37 9.54 14.66 2.20
C LEU A 37 10.93 14.27 2.70
N ASN A 38 10.98 13.40 3.72
CA ASN A 38 12.22 12.97 4.34
C ASN A 38 13.14 12.31 3.32
N VAL A 39 14.42 12.72 3.32
CA VAL A 39 15.44 12.23 2.37
C VAL A 39 16.40 11.25 3.05
N ARG A 40 16.40 11.16 4.39
CA ARG A 40 17.34 10.31 5.15
C ARG A 40 16.74 9.72 6.42
N ASP A 41 16.99 8.43 6.63
CA ASP A 41 16.95 7.81 7.95
C ASP A 41 18.04 8.45 8.81
N TYR A 42 17.67 8.98 9.96
CA TYR A 42 18.62 9.62 10.86
C TYR A 42 19.37 8.61 11.71
N ASP A 43 20.66 8.85 11.85
CA ASP A 43 21.55 8.19 12.81
C ASP A 43 22.05 9.23 13.83
N TYR A 44 21.12 9.93 14.51
CA TYR A 44 21.50 10.80 15.63
C TYR A 44 21.56 9.97 16.91
N GLU A 45 22.78 9.58 17.29
CA GLU A 45 23.06 8.77 18.49
C GLU A 45 22.59 9.42 19.83
N ASP A 46 22.22 10.71 19.84
CA ASP A 46 21.99 11.49 21.06
C ASP A 46 20.56 12.03 21.27
N MET A 47 19.61 11.79 20.36
CA MET A 47 18.21 12.17 20.61
C MET A 47 17.46 11.09 21.38
N PRO A 48 16.63 11.43 22.38
CA PRO A 48 15.75 10.46 23.00
C PRO A 48 14.87 9.85 21.91
N VAL A 49 15.05 8.56 21.67
CA VAL A 49 14.28 7.80 20.70
C VAL A 49 12.82 7.85 21.15
N ASP A 50 11.99 8.58 20.42
CA ASP A 50 10.54 8.48 20.56
C ASP A 50 10.21 6.98 20.46
N PRO A 51 9.49 6.39 21.42
CA PRO A 51 9.16 4.96 21.35
C PRO A 51 8.25 4.62 20.17
N TYR A 52 7.50 5.60 19.62
CA TYR A 52 6.50 5.38 18.57
C TYR A 52 6.56 6.47 17.47
N PRO A 53 7.70 6.67 16.80
CA PRO A 53 7.90 7.72 15.81
C PRO A 53 7.11 7.43 14.53
N GLU A 54 6.95 8.46 13.71
CA GLU A 54 6.31 8.37 12.40
C GLU A 54 6.99 7.33 11.49
N SER A 55 8.31 7.15 11.59
CA SER A 55 9.06 6.17 10.79
C SER A 55 8.60 4.72 11.00
N ASN A 56 8.00 4.39 12.16
CA ASN A 56 7.51 3.03 12.42
C ASN A 56 6.39 2.62 11.45
N MET A 57 5.63 3.55 10.86
CA MET A 57 4.58 3.16 9.91
C MET A 57 5.12 2.77 8.52
N PHE A 58 6.43 2.85 8.31
CA PHE A 58 7.11 2.57 7.05
C PHE A 58 8.13 1.43 7.15
N ASP A 59 8.25 0.78 8.31
CA ASP A 59 9.31 -0.22 8.56
C ASP A 59 8.93 -1.64 8.11
N GLY A 60 7.69 -1.86 7.67
CA GLY A 60 7.18 -3.16 7.23
C GLY A 60 6.99 -4.17 8.37
N ASN A 61 6.99 -3.72 9.62
CA ASN A 61 6.78 -4.51 10.81
C ASN A 61 5.56 -4.02 11.60
N ILE A 62 4.41 -4.67 11.39
CA ILE A 62 3.16 -4.41 12.14
C ILE A 62 3.28 -4.47 13.68
N LYS A 63 4.41 -4.95 14.23
CA LYS A 63 4.68 -4.99 15.68
C LYS A 63 5.28 -3.70 16.22
N THR A 64 5.56 -2.71 15.38
CA THR A 64 5.82 -1.31 15.74
C THR A 64 4.59 -0.48 15.39
N CYS A 65 4.53 0.77 15.85
CA CYS A 65 3.51 1.71 15.41
C CYS A 65 3.96 3.15 15.57
N TRP A 66 3.33 4.04 14.81
CA TRP A 66 3.31 5.47 15.06
C TRP A 66 2.13 5.81 15.97
N VAL A 67 2.39 6.56 17.05
CA VAL A 67 1.34 7.19 17.86
C VAL A 67 1.08 8.59 17.29
N CYS A 68 0.04 8.71 16.49
CA CYS A 68 -0.29 9.93 15.77
C CYS A 68 -1.14 10.93 16.58
N GLY A 69 -1.56 10.59 17.80
CA GLY A 69 -2.32 11.50 18.65
C GLY A 69 -3.06 10.79 19.77
N SER A 70 -3.99 11.52 20.40
CA SER A 70 -4.85 11.00 21.49
C SER A 70 -6.33 11.17 21.13
N TYR A 71 -7.10 10.11 21.36
CA TYR A 71 -8.54 10.08 21.18
C TYR A 71 -9.25 11.10 22.08
N VAL A 72 -8.86 11.19 23.36
CA VAL A 72 -9.50 12.07 24.34
C VAL A 72 -9.22 13.54 24.03
N ASN A 73 -8.01 13.86 23.59
CA ASN A 73 -7.62 15.23 23.25
C ASN A 73 -8.07 15.65 21.84
N ASN A 74 -8.58 14.71 21.03
CA ASN A 74 -9.02 14.93 19.65
C ASN A 74 -8.00 15.69 18.80
N ASN A 75 -6.72 15.30 18.92
CA ASN A 75 -5.60 15.94 18.23
C ASN A 75 -4.79 14.92 17.42
N PRO A 76 -5.40 14.22 16.45
CA PRO A 76 -4.63 13.36 15.57
C PRO A 76 -3.81 14.20 14.57
N ALA A 77 -2.55 13.83 14.40
CA ALA A 77 -1.70 14.31 13.33
C ALA A 77 -2.03 13.58 12.03
N GLY A 78 -2.09 14.32 10.93
CA GLY A 78 -2.07 13.76 9.59
C GLY A 78 -0.63 13.50 9.13
N THR A 79 -0.49 12.69 8.08
CA THR A 79 0.79 12.44 7.40
C THR A 79 0.59 12.59 5.89
N TYR A 80 1.67 12.45 5.13
CA TYR A 80 1.64 12.58 3.68
C TYR A 80 2.65 11.66 3.00
N LEU A 81 2.27 11.14 1.83
CA LEU A 81 3.05 10.20 1.04
C LEU A 81 3.21 10.69 -0.39
N LYS A 82 4.38 10.45 -0.98
CA LYS A 82 4.61 10.69 -2.41
C LYS A 82 3.78 9.69 -3.21
N MET A 83 2.89 10.18 -4.06
CA MET A 83 2.02 9.34 -4.88
C MET A 83 2.82 8.68 -6.02
N PRO A 84 2.68 7.37 -6.26
CA PRO A 84 3.32 6.72 -7.39
C PRO A 84 2.76 7.21 -8.74
N GLN A 85 3.47 6.92 -9.83
CA GLN A 85 3.11 7.40 -11.18
C GLN A 85 2.10 6.51 -11.91
N ASN A 86 1.50 5.54 -11.23
CA ASN A 86 0.56 4.57 -11.77
C ASN A 86 -0.83 5.19 -12.04
N ASP A 87 -1.59 4.54 -12.93
CA ASP A 87 -2.96 4.95 -13.27
C ASP A 87 -3.91 4.73 -12.09
N ASN A 88 -3.79 3.58 -11.43
CA ASN A 88 -4.46 3.27 -10.18
C ASN A 88 -3.45 3.36 -9.03
N VAL A 89 -3.90 3.86 -7.89
CA VAL A 89 -3.08 3.97 -6.68
C VAL A 89 -3.90 3.46 -5.52
N TYR A 90 -3.29 2.63 -4.69
CA TYR A 90 -3.92 2.05 -3.52
C TYR A 90 -3.20 2.52 -2.26
N LEU A 91 -3.99 2.93 -1.26
CA LEU A 91 -3.52 3.16 0.09
C LEU A 91 -3.67 1.87 0.88
N ASN A 92 -2.56 1.40 1.43
CA ASN A 92 -2.51 0.26 2.33
C ASN A 92 -2.29 0.78 3.75
N ILE A 93 -3.17 0.43 4.68
CA ILE A 93 -3.13 0.91 6.06
C ILE A 93 -3.40 -0.22 7.05
N PHE A 94 -2.57 -0.34 8.09
CA PHE A 94 -2.89 -1.08 9.31
C PHE A 94 -3.29 -0.09 10.40
N ALA A 95 -4.60 0.09 10.59
CA ALA A 95 -5.17 1.06 11.52
C ALA A 95 -5.24 0.51 12.96
N GLY A 96 -4.14 0.61 13.70
CA GLY A 96 -4.04 0.21 15.10
C GLY A 96 -2.60 -0.17 15.48
N TYR A 97 -2.42 -0.79 16.65
CA TYR A 97 -1.12 -1.37 17.07
C TYR A 97 -1.10 -2.88 16.83
N GLY A 98 -0.44 -3.32 15.77
CA GLY A 98 -0.46 -4.70 15.26
C GLY A 98 0.43 -5.70 16.00
N LYS A 99 1.08 -5.30 17.10
CA LYS A 99 1.92 -6.21 17.91
C LYS A 99 1.16 -7.42 18.46
N SER A 100 -0.13 -7.24 18.77
CA SER A 100 -1.04 -8.33 19.11
C SER A 100 -2.49 -7.85 19.00
N GLN A 101 -3.43 -8.77 18.78
CA GLN A 101 -4.85 -8.46 18.74
C GLN A 101 -5.35 -7.81 20.05
N ALA A 102 -4.79 -8.21 21.20
CA ALA A 102 -5.10 -7.57 22.47
C ALA A 102 -4.67 -6.10 22.50
N LEU A 103 -3.46 -5.78 22.03
CA LEU A 103 -2.96 -4.39 21.98
C LEU A 103 -3.74 -3.55 20.96
N PHE A 104 -4.16 -4.12 19.84
CA PHE A 104 -5.00 -3.44 18.87
C PHE A 104 -6.29 -2.89 19.47
N TYR A 105 -7.03 -3.70 20.25
CA TYR A 105 -8.24 -3.24 20.93
C TYR A 105 -7.98 -2.45 22.22
N GLN A 106 -6.78 -2.52 22.79
CA GLN A 106 -6.41 -1.70 23.94
C GLN A 106 -6.13 -0.26 23.57
N ASN A 107 -5.62 0.01 22.37
CA ASN A 107 -5.33 1.35 21.87
C ASN A 107 -6.48 1.93 21.04
N ALA A 108 -6.52 3.25 20.92
CA ALA A 108 -7.39 3.89 19.95
C ALA A 108 -6.85 3.68 18.54
N ARG A 109 -7.72 3.77 17.54
CA ARG A 109 -7.36 3.54 16.14
C ARG A 109 -8.23 4.34 15.18
N PRO A 110 -7.71 4.73 14.01
CA PRO A 110 -8.50 5.45 13.02
C PRO A 110 -9.76 4.68 12.61
N GLN A 111 -10.89 5.38 12.54
CA GLN A 111 -12.16 4.88 12.01
C GLN A 111 -12.45 5.47 10.64
N LYS A 112 -12.11 6.76 10.46
CA LYS A 112 -12.41 7.51 9.26
C LYS A 112 -11.24 8.40 8.91
N ILE A 113 -10.85 8.37 7.65
CA ILE A 113 -9.73 9.15 7.13
C ILE A 113 -10.18 10.02 5.95
N GLY A 114 -9.54 11.18 5.82
CA GLY A 114 -9.67 12.09 4.69
C GLY A 114 -8.40 12.01 3.84
N LEU A 115 -8.58 11.86 2.54
CA LEU A 115 -7.50 11.71 1.56
C LEU A 115 -7.56 12.89 0.59
N SER A 116 -6.52 13.72 0.64
CA SER A 116 -6.39 14.92 -0.19
C SER A 116 -5.15 14.79 -1.07
N VAL A 117 -5.28 15.06 -2.37
CA VAL A 117 -4.12 15.06 -3.28
C VAL A 117 -3.61 16.48 -3.44
N TYR A 118 -2.30 16.66 -3.46
CA TYR A 118 -1.61 17.91 -3.75
C TYR A 118 -0.73 17.71 -4.96
N ALA A 119 -0.75 18.68 -5.89
CA ALA A 119 0.31 18.81 -6.87
C ALA A 119 1.38 19.72 -6.27
N THR A 120 2.61 19.23 -6.23
CA THR A 120 3.73 19.89 -5.55
C THR A 120 4.88 20.15 -6.50
N VAL A 121 5.68 21.15 -6.15
CA VAL A 121 6.96 21.48 -6.80
C VAL A 121 8.04 21.57 -5.72
N HIS A 122 9.27 21.27 -6.10
CA HIS A 122 10.46 21.49 -5.27
C HIS A 122 11.27 22.64 -5.89
N PRO A 123 11.11 23.88 -5.42
CA PRO A 123 11.93 25.01 -5.87
C PRO A 123 13.37 24.86 -5.38
N GLU A 124 14.34 25.38 -6.14
CA GLU A 124 15.73 25.41 -5.69
C GLU A 124 15.87 26.18 -4.36
N GLY A 125 16.70 25.65 -3.44
CA GLY A 125 16.91 26.23 -2.12
C GLY A 125 15.87 25.84 -1.07
N TYR A 126 14.79 25.14 -1.43
CA TYR A 126 13.80 24.60 -0.49
C TYR A 126 14.27 23.24 0.05
N VAL A 127 15.44 23.21 0.66
CA VAL A 127 15.99 22.03 1.32
C VAL A 127 16.22 22.36 2.79
N THR A 128 15.85 21.44 3.66
CA THR A 128 16.29 21.49 5.06
C THR A 128 17.52 20.59 5.20
N GLU A 129 18.11 20.54 6.39
CA GLU A 129 19.21 19.61 6.67
C GLU A 129 18.77 18.12 6.46
N ILE A 130 17.46 17.86 6.44
CA ILE A 130 16.89 16.55 6.77
C ILE A 130 15.82 16.08 5.77
N ALA A 131 15.27 17.01 4.98
CA ALA A 131 14.15 16.78 4.09
C ALA A 131 14.16 17.78 2.93
N ASP A 132 13.67 17.33 1.79
CA ASP A 132 13.38 18.20 0.65
C ASP A 132 12.04 18.88 0.91
N GLY A 133 12.04 20.20 0.83
CA GLY A 133 10.86 21.05 0.96
C GLY A 133 10.12 21.14 -0.37
N TYR A 134 8.83 20.84 -0.34
CA TYR A 134 7.92 20.95 -1.47
C TYR A 134 6.85 21.99 -1.16
N GLU A 135 6.41 22.71 -2.18
CA GLU A 135 5.28 23.63 -2.11
C GLU A 135 4.18 23.12 -3.02
N GLY A 136 2.96 23.04 -2.51
CA GLY A 136 1.86 22.41 -3.24
C GLY A 136 0.53 23.15 -3.13
N LEU A 137 -0.33 22.86 -4.10
CA LEU A 137 -1.73 23.28 -4.09
C LEU A 137 -2.64 22.05 -4.01
N LYS A 138 -3.66 22.13 -3.14
CA LYS A 138 -4.65 21.06 -2.93
C LYS A 138 -5.51 20.87 -4.18
N TYR A 139 -5.65 19.63 -4.62
CA TYR A 139 -6.64 19.24 -5.61
C TYR A 139 -8.05 19.43 -5.02
N PRO A 140 -9.02 20.02 -5.75
CA PRO A 140 -10.30 20.42 -5.16
C PRO A 140 -11.16 19.27 -4.61
N ARG A 141 -10.90 18.03 -5.02
CA ARG A 141 -11.62 16.85 -4.55
C ARG A 141 -10.88 16.20 -3.39
N GLU A 142 -11.66 15.71 -2.43
CA GLU A 142 -11.21 14.91 -1.30
C GLU A 142 -11.99 13.59 -1.30
N GLN A 143 -11.33 12.51 -0.90
CA GLN A 143 -11.95 11.20 -0.71
C GLN A 143 -12.00 10.91 0.80
N ILE A 144 -13.18 10.60 1.32
CA ILE A 144 -13.37 10.23 2.72
C ILE A 144 -13.64 8.74 2.78
N VAL A 145 -12.89 8.02 3.60
CA VAL A 145 -12.97 6.56 3.70
C VAL A 145 -13.24 6.16 5.14
N THR A 146 -14.22 5.28 5.32
CA THR A 146 -14.47 4.61 6.61
C THR A 146 -13.73 3.29 6.60
N LEU A 147 -12.81 3.13 7.55
CA LEU A 147 -12.04 1.91 7.74
C LEU A 147 -12.89 0.86 8.47
N VAL A 148 -12.70 -0.39 8.08
CA VAL A 148 -13.25 -1.54 8.81
C VAL A 148 -12.45 -1.73 10.10
N ASP A 149 -13.12 -2.09 11.18
CA ASP A 149 -12.46 -2.41 12.45
C ASP A 149 -11.86 -3.83 12.42
N SER A 150 -10.79 -4.02 11.64
CA SER A 150 -10.12 -5.31 11.44
C SER A 150 -8.66 -5.29 11.90
N PHE A 151 -8.21 -6.42 12.44
CA PHE A 151 -6.81 -6.65 12.77
C PHE A 151 -6.05 -7.11 11.52
N GLY A 152 -5.70 -6.17 10.65
CA GLY A 152 -5.05 -6.47 9.38
C GLY A 152 -4.81 -5.21 8.54
N ILE A 153 -4.04 -5.37 7.47
CA ILE A 153 -3.89 -4.33 6.45
C ILE A 153 -5.21 -4.21 5.68
N GLN A 154 -5.62 -2.98 5.41
CA GLN A 154 -6.73 -2.66 4.52
C GLN A 154 -6.21 -1.92 3.30
N THR A 155 -6.67 -2.35 2.12
CA THR A 155 -6.32 -1.76 0.84
C THR A 155 -7.47 -0.92 0.33
N ILE A 156 -7.19 0.34 -0.01
CA ILE A 156 -8.18 1.34 -0.41
C ILE A 156 -7.74 1.92 -1.74
N GLU A 157 -8.55 1.73 -2.78
CA GLU A 157 -8.31 2.40 -4.05
C GLU A 157 -8.53 3.92 -3.91
N LEU A 158 -7.54 4.69 -4.35
CA LEU A 158 -7.65 6.13 -4.44
C LEU A 158 -8.50 6.49 -5.67
N ASP A 159 -9.72 6.92 -5.43
CA ASP A 159 -10.59 7.45 -6.47
C ASP A 159 -10.10 8.85 -6.80
N PHE A 160 -9.11 8.96 -7.70
CA PHE A 160 -8.70 10.18 -8.38
C PHE A 160 -8.32 9.85 -9.83
N SER A 161 -8.94 10.53 -10.79
CA SER A 161 -8.61 10.35 -12.21
C SER A 161 -7.17 10.81 -12.47
N ARG A 162 -6.32 9.89 -12.93
CA ARG A 162 -4.93 10.19 -13.28
C ARG A 162 -4.82 11.31 -14.32
N ASN A 163 -5.72 11.32 -15.30
CA ASN A 163 -5.77 12.36 -16.32
C ASN A 163 -6.07 13.74 -15.71
N GLU A 164 -7.01 13.82 -14.77
CA GLU A 164 -7.34 15.08 -14.08
C GLU A 164 -6.18 15.56 -13.21
N LEU A 165 -5.54 14.65 -12.46
CA LEU A 165 -4.37 14.97 -11.63
C LEU A 165 -3.18 15.45 -12.46
N ASN A 166 -2.96 14.87 -13.63
CA ASN A 166 -1.90 15.30 -14.55
C ASN A 166 -2.17 16.73 -15.09
N GLU A 167 -3.40 17.03 -15.49
CA GLU A 167 -3.75 18.39 -15.94
C GLU A 167 -3.68 19.40 -14.80
N PHE A 168 -4.11 19.02 -13.59
CA PHE A 168 -3.95 19.84 -12.41
C PHE A 168 -2.47 20.10 -12.10
N SER A 169 -1.61 19.08 -12.14
CA SER A 169 -0.17 19.22 -11.91
C SER A 169 0.49 20.15 -12.91
N LYS A 170 0.13 20.06 -14.19
CA LYS A 170 0.61 21.00 -15.23
C LYS A 170 0.19 22.44 -14.92
N LYS A 171 -1.04 22.65 -14.44
CA LYS A 171 -1.52 23.98 -14.02
C LYS A 171 -0.71 24.51 -12.84
N VAL A 172 -0.52 23.70 -11.80
CA VAL A 172 0.26 24.08 -10.60
C VAL A 172 1.70 24.40 -10.96
N TYR A 173 2.35 23.57 -11.79
CA TYR A 173 3.72 23.82 -12.24
C TYR A 173 3.85 25.16 -13.00
N ARG A 174 2.88 25.51 -13.86
CA ARG A 174 2.86 26.81 -14.55
C ARG A 174 2.72 27.98 -13.57
N GLN A 175 1.90 27.83 -12.53
CA GLN A 175 1.75 28.85 -11.49
C GLN A 175 3.03 28.97 -10.65
N ALA A 176 3.62 27.85 -10.25
CA ALA A 176 4.87 27.81 -9.51
C ALA A 176 5.99 28.61 -10.19
N ARG A 177 6.14 28.48 -11.52
CA ARG A 177 7.15 29.24 -12.29
C ARG A 177 7.00 30.76 -12.24
N SER A 178 5.81 31.26 -11.89
CA SER A 178 5.56 32.69 -11.69
C SER A 178 5.63 33.14 -10.24
N TYR A 179 5.46 32.20 -9.31
CA TYR A 179 5.39 32.47 -7.88
C TYR A 179 6.74 32.27 -7.17
N PHE A 180 7.51 31.28 -7.61
CA PHE A 180 8.84 30.96 -7.08
C PHE A 180 9.92 31.37 -8.08
N GLU A 181 11.10 31.73 -7.56
CA GLU A 181 12.27 31.96 -8.41
C GLU A 181 12.71 30.63 -9.05
N PRO A 182 12.87 30.56 -10.39
CA PRO A 182 13.42 29.38 -11.04
C PRO A 182 14.86 29.10 -10.56
N PRO A 183 15.31 27.83 -10.61
CA PRO A 183 14.68 26.67 -11.20
C PRO A 183 13.75 25.89 -10.25
N ILE A 184 12.79 25.18 -10.84
CA ILE A 184 12.03 24.12 -10.16
C ILE A 184 12.75 22.81 -10.45
N LEU A 185 13.21 22.13 -9.40
CA LEU A 185 14.07 20.95 -9.47
C LEU A 185 13.28 19.65 -9.65
N ASP A 186 12.13 19.52 -8.98
CA ASP A 186 11.22 18.37 -9.09
C ASP A 186 9.75 18.83 -9.04
N SER A 187 8.85 17.95 -9.47
CA SER A 187 7.41 18.07 -9.24
C SER A 187 6.79 16.70 -9.03
N CYS A 188 5.91 16.56 -8.05
CA CYS A 188 5.23 15.30 -7.80
C CYS A 188 3.80 15.51 -7.31
N LEU A 189 3.10 14.39 -7.12
CA LEU A 189 1.83 14.35 -6.44
C LEU A 189 2.07 13.83 -5.03
N VAL A 190 1.42 14.45 -4.05
CA VAL A 190 1.47 14.05 -2.64
C VAL A 190 0.05 13.74 -2.18
N VAL A 191 -0.15 12.62 -1.51
CA VAL A 191 -1.41 12.28 -0.83
C VAL A 191 -1.24 12.66 0.62
N LYS A 192 -2.08 13.55 1.13
CA LYS A 192 -2.23 13.86 2.54
C LYS A 192 -3.34 13.00 3.14
N ILE A 193 -3.05 12.38 4.27
CA ILE A 193 -3.92 11.49 5.03
C ILE A 193 -4.22 12.16 6.37
N ASP A 194 -5.47 12.57 6.57
CA ASP A 194 -5.95 13.16 7.82
C ASP A 194 -6.86 12.17 8.55
N ILE A 195 -6.69 11.98 9.85
CA ILE A 195 -7.61 11.18 10.66
C ILE A 195 -8.78 12.07 11.09
N LEU A 196 -9.98 11.72 10.62
CA LEU A 196 -11.20 12.51 10.86
C LEU A 196 -11.96 12.01 12.08
N GLU A 197 -12.01 10.68 12.26
CA GLU A 197 -12.69 10.02 13.38
C GLU A 197 -11.87 8.79 13.80
N SER A 198 -11.93 8.45 15.09
CA SER A 198 -11.20 7.31 15.68
C SER A 198 -12.14 6.47 16.54
N LEU A 199 -11.83 5.18 16.67
CA LEU A 199 -12.45 4.30 17.66
C LEU A 199 -11.67 4.38 18.98
N PRO A 200 -12.36 4.42 20.13
CA PRO A 200 -11.69 4.40 21.43
C PRO A 200 -11.03 3.05 21.69
N GLY A 201 -9.87 3.10 22.34
CA GLY A 201 -9.25 1.93 22.94
C GLY A 201 -9.93 1.54 24.25
N THR A 202 -9.78 0.27 24.64
CA THR A 202 -10.28 -0.23 25.93
C THR A 202 -9.40 0.15 27.12
N LYS A 203 -8.15 0.59 26.87
CA LYS A 203 -7.18 0.89 27.94
C LYS A 203 -6.39 2.18 27.70
N TYR A 204 -5.89 2.38 26.48
CA TYR A 204 -5.07 3.52 26.08
C TYR A 204 -5.84 4.39 25.09
N ASP A 205 -5.61 5.68 25.13
CA ASP A 205 -6.21 6.66 24.23
C ASP A 205 -5.30 7.03 23.05
N ASP A 206 -4.09 6.47 23.00
CA ASP A 206 -3.14 6.62 21.89
C ASP A 206 -3.77 6.10 20.59
N ILE A 207 -3.81 6.96 19.56
CA ILE A 207 -4.26 6.60 18.22
C ILE A 207 -3.06 6.03 17.46
N CYS A 208 -3.10 4.73 17.18
CA CYS A 208 -1.97 4.02 16.57
C CYS A 208 -2.19 3.70 15.08
N ILE A 209 -1.13 3.79 14.29
CA ILE A 209 -1.03 3.26 12.92
C ILE A 209 0.24 2.41 12.86
N SER A 210 0.13 1.14 12.45
CA SER A 210 1.32 0.26 12.36
C SER A 210 1.97 0.27 11.00
N GLU A 211 1.20 0.44 9.92
CA GLU A 211 1.70 0.45 8.55
C GLU A 211 0.91 1.44 7.72
N LEU A 212 1.60 2.17 6.83
CA LEU A 212 0.98 3.08 5.88
C LEU A 212 1.85 3.19 4.62
N PHE A 213 1.34 2.74 3.47
CA PHE A 213 2.09 2.86 2.21
C PHE A 213 1.17 2.95 0.99
N LEU A 214 1.69 3.56 -0.08
CA LEU A 214 1.02 3.62 -1.38
C LEU A 214 1.60 2.56 -2.32
N THR A 215 0.73 1.83 -3.02
CA THR A 215 1.12 0.95 -4.12
C THR A 215 0.48 1.43 -5.42
N GLY A 216 1.17 1.17 -6.53
CA GLY A 216 0.62 1.35 -7.87
C GLY A 216 0.02 0.07 -8.46
N GLU A 217 0.00 -0.98 -7.65
CA GLU A 217 -0.44 -2.33 -7.96
C GLU A 217 -1.43 -2.73 -6.85
N GLU A 218 -2.47 -3.47 -7.23
CA GLU A 218 -3.60 -3.81 -6.35
C GLU A 218 -3.17 -4.70 -5.16
N CYS A 219 -2.14 -5.53 -5.35
CA CYS A 219 -1.57 -6.37 -4.30
C CYS A 219 -0.08 -6.68 -4.55
N THR A 220 0.73 -6.58 -3.50
CA THR A 220 2.15 -6.97 -3.51
C THR A 220 2.47 -7.76 -2.26
N LEU A 221 3.17 -8.88 -2.40
CA LEU A 221 3.72 -9.62 -1.26
C LEU A 221 5.22 -9.35 -1.14
N ASN A 222 5.64 -8.94 0.04
CA ASN A 222 7.04 -8.66 0.33
C ASN A 222 7.68 -9.86 1.02
N SER A 223 8.92 -10.14 0.64
CA SER A 223 9.82 -11.03 1.39
C SER A 223 10.88 -10.21 2.12
N SER A 224 11.39 -10.68 3.25
CA SER A 224 12.61 -10.11 3.82
C SER A 224 13.82 -10.35 2.91
N THR A 225 14.86 -9.53 3.06
CA THR A 225 16.17 -9.85 2.46
C THR A 225 16.86 -10.89 3.34
N PRO A 226 17.26 -12.07 2.81
CA PRO A 226 17.93 -13.06 3.63
C PRO A 226 19.31 -12.55 4.07
N LEU A 227 19.68 -12.82 5.33
CA LEU A 227 20.98 -12.44 5.88
C LEU A 227 22.15 -13.07 5.13
N THR A 228 21.94 -14.27 4.58
CA THR A 228 22.89 -14.99 3.73
C THR A 228 22.24 -15.36 2.39
N PRO A 229 22.94 -15.21 1.25
CA PRO A 229 22.40 -15.61 -0.05
C PRO A 229 22.05 -17.11 -0.09
N ILE A 230 20.82 -17.42 -0.49
CA ILE A 230 20.37 -18.79 -0.72
C ILE A 230 20.83 -19.23 -2.11
N LYS A 231 21.55 -20.35 -2.18
CA LYS A 231 22.09 -20.91 -3.43
C LYS A 231 21.19 -21.97 -4.03
N LYS A 232 20.55 -22.78 -3.19
CA LYS A 232 19.78 -23.94 -3.63
C LYS A 232 18.60 -24.17 -2.71
N VAL A 233 17.48 -24.53 -3.29
CA VAL A 233 16.25 -24.90 -2.60
C VAL A 233 15.85 -26.29 -3.08
N TYR A 234 15.50 -27.19 -2.18
CA TYR A 234 15.20 -28.58 -2.52
C TYR A 234 14.36 -29.27 -1.45
N ILE A 235 13.72 -30.37 -1.83
CA ILE A 235 12.98 -31.24 -0.90
C ILE A 235 13.94 -32.30 -0.32
N ASN A 236 13.81 -32.60 0.96
CA ASN A 236 14.59 -33.66 1.61
C ASN A 236 14.20 -35.06 1.10
N GLN A 237 15.00 -36.08 1.44
CA GLN A 237 14.76 -37.46 0.98
C GLN A 237 13.44 -38.08 1.50
N ALA A 238 12.95 -37.62 2.65
CA ALA A 238 11.68 -38.07 3.22
C ALA A 238 10.47 -37.35 2.62
N GLU A 239 10.70 -36.44 1.67
CA GLU A 239 9.69 -35.63 1.00
C GLU A 239 8.78 -34.86 1.95
N ASN A 240 9.28 -34.44 3.11
CA ASN A 240 8.46 -33.79 4.14
C ASN A 240 9.07 -32.47 4.64
N SER A 241 10.18 -32.04 4.05
CA SER A 241 10.79 -30.74 4.34
C SER A 241 11.28 -30.05 3.08
N LEU A 242 10.98 -28.76 2.98
CA LEU A 242 11.66 -27.83 2.10
C LEU A 242 12.92 -27.32 2.80
N LEU A 243 14.07 -27.54 2.16
CA LEU A 243 15.39 -27.14 2.64
C LEU A 243 15.99 -26.07 1.72
N ALA A 244 16.85 -25.25 2.28
CA ALA A 244 17.66 -24.30 1.54
C ALA A 244 19.14 -24.36 1.96
N ASP A 245 20.04 -24.33 0.98
CA ASP A 245 21.47 -24.20 1.21
C ASP A 245 21.91 -22.75 1.00
N ASP A 246 22.71 -22.26 1.94
CA ASP A 246 23.48 -21.03 1.80
C ASP A 246 24.90 -21.33 1.29
N ASP A 247 25.82 -20.37 1.43
CA ASP A 247 27.23 -20.55 1.08
C ASP A 247 27.94 -21.68 1.84
N GLN A 248 27.37 -22.13 2.95
CA GLN A 248 27.93 -23.18 3.81
C GLN A 248 27.27 -24.55 3.59
N ASN A 249 26.27 -24.66 2.71
CA ASN A 249 25.54 -25.91 2.40
C ASN A 249 24.95 -26.59 3.65
N GLN A 250 24.34 -25.82 4.55
CA GLN A 250 23.87 -26.33 5.84
C GLN A 250 22.49 -27.03 5.81
N GLY A 251 21.77 -27.07 4.69
CA GLY A 251 20.44 -27.69 4.61
C GLY A 251 19.44 -27.08 5.60
N ILE A 252 19.30 -25.75 5.57
CA ILE A 252 18.43 -24.98 6.46
C ILE A 252 16.98 -25.40 6.23
N VAL A 253 16.28 -25.82 7.29
CA VAL A 253 14.85 -26.16 7.20
C VAL A 253 14.03 -24.88 7.05
N ILE A 254 13.35 -24.74 5.91
CA ILE A 254 12.47 -23.62 5.58
C ILE A 254 11.03 -23.95 5.98
N TYR A 255 10.58 -25.15 5.61
CA TYR A 255 9.24 -25.65 5.94
C TYR A 255 9.32 -27.16 6.18
N HIS A 256 8.53 -27.65 7.14
CA HIS A 256 8.45 -29.06 7.47
C HIS A 256 7.01 -29.45 7.80
N ASP A 257 6.54 -30.53 7.19
CA ASP A 257 5.26 -31.14 7.51
C ASP A 257 5.36 -32.67 7.42
N SER A 258 5.51 -33.31 8.58
CA SER A 258 5.58 -34.78 8.68
C SER A 258 4.28 -35.51 8.30
N LEU A 259 3.16 -34.79 8.15
CA LEU A 259 1.87 -35.36 7.74
C LEU A 259 1.66 -35.31 6.23
N SER A 260 2.59 -34.69 5.50
CA SER A 260 2.49 -34.46 4.06
C SER A 260 3.73 -34.93 3.31
N VAL A 261 3.51 -35.28 2.05
CA VAL A 261 4.50 -35.42 0.99
C VAL A 261 4.52 -34.10 0.22
N LEU A 262 5.70 -33.49 0.17
CA LEU A 262 5.97 -32.20 -0.44
C LEU A 262 6.62 -32.41 -1.80
N GLN A 263 6.16 -31.64 -2.79
CA GLN A 263 6.76 -31.59 -4.12
C GLN A 263 7.11 -30.15 -4.46
N LEU A 264 8.38 -29.88 -4.73
CA LEU A 264 8.83 -28.56 -5.18
C LEU A 264 8.48 -28.39 -6.67
N ILE A 265 7.63 -27.42 -6.97
CA ILE A 265 7.16 -27.13 -8.32
C ILE A 265 8.08 -26.13 -9.00
N ASP A 266 8.33 -25.00 -8.34
CA ASP A 266 9.17 -23.94 -8.88
C ASP A 266 9.84 -23.14 -7.77
N VAL A 267 10.95 -22.48 -8.11
CA VAL A 267 11.73 -21.59 -7.24
C VAL A 267 12.02 -20.32 -8.01
N SER A 268 11.78 -19.16 -7.40
CA SER A 268 12.09 -17.89 -8.04
C SER A 268 13.57 -17.78 -8.36
N ALA A 269 13.94 -17.04 -9.41
CA ALA A 269 15.35 -16.83 -9.78
C ALA A 269 16.20 -16.21 -8.64
N SER A 270 15.56 -15.49 -7.72
CA SER A 270 16.16 -14.91 -6.52
C SER A 270 16.29 -15.88 -5.34
N ASN A 271 15.77 -17.10 -5.44
CA ASN A 271 15.63 -18.07 -4.35
C ASN A 271 14.91 -17.51 -3.11
N ARG A 272 14.02 -16.52 -3.29
CA ARG A 272 13.24 -15.91 -2.20
C ARG A 272 11.85 -16.53 -2.06
N TRP A 273 11.36 -17.11 -3.14
CA TRP A 273 10.03 -17.73 -3.19
C TRP A 273 10.13 -19.14 -3.75
N ALA A 274 9.29 -20.03 -3.23
CA ALA A 274 9.10 -21.38 -3.77
C ALA A 274 7.61 -21.73 -3.81
N ILE A 275 7.21 -22.44 -4.85
CA ILE A 275 5.88 -23.07 -4.95
C ILE A 275 6.06 -24.54 -4.60
N VAL A 276 5.36 -24.99 -3.57
CA VAL A 276 5.38 -26.37 -3.09
C VAL A 276 3.97 -26.93 -3.15
N ILE A 277 3.81 -28.13 -3.68
CA ILE A 277 2.59 -28.89 -3.52
C ILE A 277 2.70 -29.73 -2.24
N SER A 278 1.65 -29.69 -1.41
CA SER A 278 1.49 -30.55 -0.24
C SER A 278 0.38 -31.57 -0.47
N LEU A 279 0.71 -32.86 -0.32
CA LEU A 279 -0.22 -33.99 -0.38
C LEU A 279 -0.19 -34.76 0.95
N PRO A 280 -1.32 -35.22 1.50
CA PRO A 280 -1.31 -36.09 2.69
C PRO A 280 -0.43 -37.34 2.54
N ALA A 281 0.46 -37.57 3.50
CA ALA A 281 1.38 -38.72 3.50
C ALA A 281 0.68 -40.07 3.70
N LYS A 282 -0.52 -40.06 4.30
CA LYS A 282 -1.39 -41.22 4.43
C LYS A 282 -2.60 -41.05 3.52
N VAL A 283 -2.67 -41.87 2.48
CA VAL A 283 -3.83 -41.95 1.61
C VAL A 283 -4.90 -42.77 2.34
N GLY A 284 -5.95 -42.11 2.82
CA GLY A 284 -7.15 -42.78 3.34
C GLY A 284 -8.02 -43.35 2.22
N GLU A 285 -9.20 -43.87 2.57
CA GLU A 285 -10.22 -44.20 1.58
C GLU A 285 -10.85 -42.90 1.06
N GLY A 286 -10.56 -42.51 -0.18
CA GLY A 286 -11.19 -41.34 -0.82
C GLY A 286 -10.28 -40.57 -1.77
N ARG A 287 -10.80 -39.46 -2.30
CA ARG A 287 -10.03 -38.49 -3.08
C ARG A 287 -9.08 -37.75 -2.13
N VAL A 288 -7.81 -37.69 -2.52
CA VAL A 288 -6.80 -36.92 -1.82
C VAL A 288 -6.73 -35.54 -2.46
N GLU A 289 -6.93 -34.50 -1.66
CA GLU A 289 -6.78 -33.12 -2.11
C GLU A 289 -5.30 -32.72 -2.11
N THR A 290 -4.94 -31.85 -3.05
CA THR A 290 -3.59 -31.36 -3.29
C THR A 290 -3.59 -29.86 -3.05
N PHE A 291 -2.65 -29.35 -2.25
CA PHE A 291 -2.61 -27.94 -1.90
C PHE A 291 -1.33 -27.30 -2.45
N TYR A 292 -1.48 -26.31 -3.33
CA TYR A 292 -0.37 -25.43 -3.68
C TYR A 292 -0.09 -24.46 -2.54
N GLN A 293 1.18 -24.33 -2.19
CA GLN A 293 1.68 -23.46 -1.13
C GLN A 293 2.72 -22.51 -1.71
N LEU A 294 2.56 -21.21 -1.47
CA LEU A 294 3.62 -20.24 -1.68
C LEU A 294 4.44 -20.13 -0.40
N VAL A 295 5.74 -20.41 -0.49
CA VAL A 295 6.67 -20.33 0.61
C VAL A 295 7.60 -19.14 0.42
N ASN A 296 7.62 -18.25 1.41
CA ASN A 296 8.61 -17.19 1.54
C ASN A 296 9.84 -17.78 2.24
N ILE A 297 10.92 -17.94 1.48
CA ILE A 297 12.12 -18.66 1.93
C ILE A 297 12.88 -17.89 3.03
N PRO A 298 13.20 -16.58 2.86
CA PRO A 298 13.84 -15.79 3.91
C PRO A 298 13.08 -15.80 5.23
N ASP A 299 11.75 -15.66 5.16
CA ASP A 299 10.89 -15.59 6.35
C ASP A 299 10.46 -16.95 6.89
N ARG A 300 10.79 -18.04 6.19
CA ARG A 300 10.46 -19.43 6.54
C ARG A 300 8.98 -19.64 6.85
N LYS A 301 8.12 -19.05 6.01
CA LYS A 301 6.66 -19.06 6.21
C LYS A 301 5.91 -19.40 4.94
N ILE A 302 4.75 -20.05 5.10
CA ILE A 302 3.74 -20.18 4.05
C ILE A 302 2.92 -18.89 4.05
N VAL A 303 2.69 -18.31 2.87
CA VAL A 303 2.03 -17.00 2.72
C VAL A 303 0.67 -17.07 2.01
N ASN A 304 0.09 -18.26 1.85
CA ASN A 304 -1.21 -18.42 1.18
C ASN A 304 -2.33 -17.56 1.81
N ASN A 305 -2.35 -17.44 3.13
CA ASN A 305 -3.31 -16.57 3.82
C ASN A 305 -3.06 -15.09 3.50
N GLU A 306 -1.81 -14.69 3.27
CA GLU A 306 -1.46 -13.32 2.91
C GLU A 306 -1.93 -12.99 1.49
N ILE A 307 -1.94 -13.98 0.58
CA ILE A 307 -2.57 -13.86 -0.74
C ILE A 307 -4.09 -13.66 -0.57
N GLU A 308 -4.76 -14.50 0.23
CA GLU A 308 -6.20 -14.40 0.49
C GLU A 308 -6.58 -13.06 1.13
N GLU A 309 -5.84 -12.62 2.14
CA GLU A 309 -6.04 -11.32 2.81
C GLU A 309 -5.84 -10.15 1.86
N CYS A 310 -4.82 -10.22 0.99
CA CYS A 310 -4.48 -9.13 0.07
C CYS A 310 -5.41 -9.04 -1.13
N THR A 311 -5.92 -10.18 -1.63
CA THR A 311 -6.69 -10.25 -2.88
C THR A 311 -8.19 -10.44 -2.65
N GLY A 312 -8.59 -11.02 -1.51
CA GLY A 312 -9.97 -11.35 -1.17
C GLY A 312 -10.64 -12.44 -2.04
N ASN A 313 -9.98 -12.88 -3.12
CA ASN A 313 -10.54 -13.84 -4.08
C ASN A 313 -9.72 -15.14 -4.23
N TYR A 314 -8.55 -15.22 -3.59
CA TYR A 314 -7.74 -16.43 -3.56
C TYR A 314 -8.35 -17.50 -2.64
N LEU A 315 -8.41 -18.74 -3.13
CA LEU A 315 -8.76 -19.91 -2.33
C LEU A 315 -7.49 -20.73 -2.07
N SER A 316 -7.19 -20.95 -0.79
CA SER A 316 -6.02 -21.73 -0.38
C SER A 316 -6.02 -23.13 -1.03
N GLY A 317 -4.89 -23.48 -1.64
CA GLY A 317 -4.69 -24.73 -2.36
C GLY A 317 -4.84 -24.63 -3.88
N ASN A 318 -5.38 -23.53 -4.41
CA ASN A 318 -5.47 -23.31 -5.84
C ASN A 318 -4.10 -23.17 -6.51
N GLU A 319 -4.04 -23.53 -7.80
CA GLU A 319 -2.85 -23.52 -8.64
C GLU A 319 -2.10 -22.18 -8.54
N LEU A 320 -0.78 -22.29 -8.46
CA LEU A 320 0.17 -21.18 -8.39
C LEU A 320 1.25 -21.37 -9.46
N ILE A 321 1.60 -20.29 -10.15
CA ILE A 321 2.62 -20.26 -11.21
C ILE A 321 3.48 -19.00 -11.02
N PHE A 322 4.79 -19.11 -11.22
CA PHE A 322 5.65 -17.93 -11.34
C PHE A 322 5.70 -17.46 -12.80
N GLU A 323 5.52 -16.15 -12.98
CA GLU A 323 5.71 -15.49 -14.26
C GLU A 323 6.64 -14.28 -14.10
N THR A 324 7.17 -13.77 -15.21
CA THR A 324 7.90 -12.51 -15.23
C THR A 324 7.19 -11.57 -16.17
N ASN A 325 6.81 -10.39 -15.68
CA ASN A 325 6.12 -9.41 -16.50
C ASN A 325 7.09 -8.70 -17.46
N THR A 326 6.57 -7.80 -18.29
CA THR A 326 7.37 -7.09 -19.31
C THR A 326 8.43 -6.14 -18.74
N SER A 327 8.30 -5.72 -17.47
CA SER A 327 9.29 -4.91 -16.76
C SER A 327 10.34 -5.76 -16.01
N GLY A 328 10.24 -7.09 -16.07
CA GLY A 328 11.17 -8.00 -15.40
C GLY A 328 10.85 -8.27 -13.93
N GLN A 329 9.67 -7.86 -13.43
CA GLN A 329 9.22 -8.16 -12.07
C GLN A 329 8.68 -9.59 -12.00
N LEU A 330 8.95 -10.26 -10.88
CA LEU A 330 8.39 -11.57 -10.57
C LEU A 330 6.91 -11.43 -10.19
N MET A 331 6.06 -12.17 -10.89
CA MET A 331 4.64 -12.28 -10.64
C MET A 331 4.33 -13.66 -10.08
N LEU A 332 3.39 -13.73 -9.15
CA LEU A 332 2.66 -14.94 -8.82
C LEU A 332 1.32 -14.91 -9.53
N THR A 333 1.12 -15.80 -10.48
CA THR A 333 -0.17 -16.05 -11.11
C THR A 333 -0.90 -17.15 -10.35
N TYR A 334 -2.17 -16.95 -10.04
CA TYR A 334 -2.98 -17.90 -9.29
C TYR A 334 -4.39 -18.00 -9.86
N ARG A 335 -5.02 -19.16 -9.68
CA ARG A 335 -6.44 -19.38 -10.02
C ARG A 335 -7.31 -18.91 -8.85
N ALA A 336 -8.25 -18.00 -9.08
CA ALA A 336 -9.15 -17.48 -8.04
C ALA A 336 -10.43 -18.33 -7.90
N ASN A 337 -11.34 -17.90 -7.03
CA ASN A 337 -12.61 -18.57 -6.74
C ASN A 337 -13.65 -18.52 -7.87
N ASP A 338 -13.47 -17.61 -8.83
CA ASP A 338 -14.28 -17.44 -10.03
C ASP A 338 -13.75 -18.24 -11.23
N ASP A 339 -12.72 -19.05 -11.01
CA ASP A 339 -12.02 -19.86 -12.01
C ASP A 339 -11.12 -19.10 -12.98
N GLU A 340 -10.94 -17.80 -12.79
CA GLU A 340 -10.06 -16.95 -13.59
C GLU A 340 -8.65 -16.86 -12.98
N TYR A 341 -7.68 -16.45 -13.81
CA TYR A 341 -6.30 -16.25 -13.37
C TYR A 341 -6.03 -14.78 -13.05
N TYR A 342 -5.47 -14.55 -11.87
CA TYR A 342 -5.05 -13.24 -11.39
C TYR A 342 -3.55 -13.27 -11.11
N SER A 343 -2.92 -12.10 -10.98
CA SER A 343 -1.49 -12.01 -10.72
C SER A 343 -1.17 -10.95 -9.68
N ILE A 344 -0.25 -11.26 -8.77
CA ILE A 344 0.29 -10.32 -7.78
C ILE A 344 1.79 -10.22 -7.94
N VAL A 345 2.36 -9.06 -7.62
CA VAL A 345 3.82 -8.87 -7.64
C VAL A 345 4.43 -9.46 -6.38
N LEU A 346 5.53 -10.20 -6.55
CA LEU A 346 6.36 -10.70 -5.46
C LEU A 346 7.64 -9.86 -5.36
N LYS A 347 7.90 -9.27 -4.18
CA LYS A 347 9.06 -8.41 -3.94
C LYS A 347 10.11 -9.00 -3.02
#